data_AF-A0A1E5V4M0-F1
#
_entry.id   AF-A0A1E5V4M0-F1
#
_cell.length_a   1.000
_cell.length_b   1.000
_cell.length_c   1.000
_cell.angle_alpha   90.00
_cell.angle_beta   90.00
_cell.angle_gamma   90.00
#
_symmetry.space_group_name_H-M   'P 1'
#
loop_
_entity.id
_entity.type
_entity.pdbx_description
1 polymer ?
#
loop_
_entity_poly.entity_id
_entity_poly.type
_entity_poly.pdbx_seq_one_letter_code
_entity_poly.pdbx_strand_id
1 'polypeptide(L)' 'LRDPKEVNEKTMRENLDIFNWELTEDARHKISSLPEFRGTYDFFIRDSGPYKTAEEFWDGEIAVGQSSQTAALLGLAPTN' A
#
# COMPACT_ATOMS: atom_id res chain seq x y z
N LEU A 1 15.21 -6.52 -1.65
CA LEU A 1 14.66 -5.26 -1.10
C LEU A 1 14.80 -5.33 0.42
N ARG A 2 15.25 -4.25 1.07
CA ARG A 2 15.49 -4.19 2.53
C ARG A 2 14.24 -3.64 3.23
N ASP A 3 13.84 -4.26 4.33
CA ASP A 3 12.66 -3.90 5.13
C ASP A 3 12.76 -2.45 5.66
N PRO A 4 11.71 -1.61 5.55
CA PRO A 4 11.69 -0.25 6.15
C PRO A 4 11.85 -0.25 7.68
N LYS A 5 11.67 -1.41 8.32
CA LYS A 5 11.79 -1.62 9.77
C LYS A 5 13.23 -1.83 10.25
N GLU A 6 14.20 -2.07 9.35
CA GLU A 6 15.59 -2.05 9.77
C GLU A 6 15.99 -0.60 10.04
N VAL A 7 16.30 -0.30 11.31
CA VAL A 7 16.73 1.03 11.74
C VAL A 7 18.13 1.28 11.18
N ASN A 8 18.17 1.69 9.92
CA ASN A 8 19.36 2.17 9.27
C ASN A 8 19.51 3.66 9.60
N GLU A 9 20.47 3.97 10.46
CA GLU A 9 20.76 5.34 10.92
C GLU A 9 20.93 6.33 9.76
N LYS A 10 21.49 5.86 8.63
CA LYS A 10 21.61 6.65 7.41
C LYS A 10 20.24 6.99 6.81
N THR A 11 19.38 5.99 6.63
CA THR A 11 18.04 6.17 6.05
C THR A 11 17.15 7.02 6.95
N MET A 12 17.26 6.87 8.28
CA MET A 12 16.52 7.70 9.22
C MET A 12 16.92 9.17 9.12
N ARG A 13 18.21 9.46 8.93
CA ARG A 13 18.67 10.84 8.66
C ARG A 13 18.15 11.39 7.34
N GLU A 14 18.17 10.60 6.27
CA GLU A 14 17.67 11.02 4.95
C GLU A 14 16.16 11.32 5.00
N ASN A 15 15.38 10.51 5.71
CA ASN A 15 13.94 10.73 5.88
C ASN A 15 13.60 12.02 6.66
N LEU A 16 14.53 12.58 7.44
CA LEU A 16 14.34 13.84 8.15
C LEU A 16 14.59 15.07 7.27
N ASP A 17 15.27 14.92 6.13
CA ASP A 17 15.61 16.02 5.22
C ASP A 17 14.53 16.24 4.13
N ILE A 18 13.27 16.34 4.55
CA ILE A 18 12.12 16.54 3.66
C ILE A 18 11.66 17.99 3.53
N PHE A 19 12.23 18.91 4.33
CA PHE A 19 11.74 20.29 4.42
C PHE A 19 12.43 21.28 3.47
N ASN A 20 13.60 20.93 2.95
CA ASN A 20 14.45 21.85 2.18
C ASN A 20 14.22 21.78 0.66
N TRP A 21 13.26 20.98 0.19
CA TRP A 21 12.98 20.78 -1.23
C TRP A 21 11.48 20.55 -1.46
N GLU A 22 11.05 20.73 -2.70
CA GLU A 22 9.68 20.47 -3.13
C GLU A 22 9.68 19.64 -4.42
N LEU A 23 8.66 18.80 -4.59
CA LEU A 23 8.41 18.13 -5.86
C LEU A 23 7.94 19.13 -6.92
N THR A 24 8.43 18.99 -8.15
CA THR A 24 7.85 19.72 -9.29
C THR A 24 6.42 19.27 -9.57
N GLU A 25 5.63 20.11 -10.24
CA GLU A 25 4.26 19.75 -10.62
C GLU A 25 4.23 18.47 -11.47
N ASP A 26 5.15 18.32 -12.42
CA ASP A 26 5.28 17.11 -13.23
C ASP A 26 5.57 15.86 -12.39
N ALA A 27 6.40 15.99 -11.35
CA ALA A 27 6.71 14.87 -10.46
C ALA A 27 5.49 14.49 -9.60
N ARG A 28 4.75 15.49 -9.12
CA ARG A 28 3.48 15.29 -8.39
C ARG A 28 2.45 14.59 -9.27
N HIS A 29 2.28 15.04 -10.52
CA HIS A 29 1.36 14.42 -11.46
C HIS A 29 1.73 12.96 -11.79
N LYS A 30 3.03 12.67 -11.95
CA LYS A 30 3.50 11.28 -12.16
C LYS A 30 3.17 10.40 -10.96
N ILE A 31 3.39 10.87 -9.73
CA ILE A 31 3.05 10.14 -8.51
C ILE A 31 1.55 9.89 -8.41
N SER A 32 0.71 10.89 -8.71
CA SER A 32 -0.76 10.71 -8.68
C SER A 32 -1.29 9.76 -9.75
N SER A 33 -0.52 9.52 -10.83
CA SER A 33 -0.89 8.56 -11.87
C SER A 33 -0.51 7.11 -11.54
N LEU A 34 0.18 6.88 -10.42
CA LEU A 34 0.55 5.53 -10.01
C LEU A 34 -0.72 4.74 -9.62
N PRO A 35 -0.80 3.44 -9.96
CA PRO A 35 -1.90 2.61 -9.49
C PRO A 35 -1.90 2.53 -7.96
N GLU A 36 -3.06 2.76 -7.36
CA GLU A 36 -3.23 2.67 -5.91
C GLU A 36 -3.46 1.23 -5.46
N PHE A 37 -2.80 0.85 -4.38
CA PHE A 37 -3.05 -0.42 -3.71
C PHE A 37 -3.20 -0.19 -2.21
N ARG A 38 -4.29 -0.70 -1.62
CA ARG A 38 -4.44 -0.72 -0.16
C ARG A 38 -3.45 -1.72 0.44
N GLY A 39 -2.78 -1.30 1.52
CA GLY A 39 -1.84 -2.12 2.28
C GLY A 39 -2.53 -3.22 3.08
N THR A 40 -1.73 -3.96 3.84
CA THR A 40 -2.11 -5.21 4.53
C THR A 40 -3.42 -5.12 5.31
N TYR A 41 -4.42 -5.91 4.89
CA TYR A 41 -5.70 -6.08 5.58
C TYR A 41 -5.99 -7.55 5.93
N ASP A 42 -5.23 -8.50 5.37
CA ASP A 42 -5.47 -9.94 5.47
C ASP A 42 -5.49 -10.46 6.93
N PHE A 43 -4.77 -9.79 7.84
CA PHE A 43 -4.77 -10.14 9.26
C PHE A 43 -6.09 -9.84 9.98
N PHE A 44 -6.93 -8.95 9.43
CA PHE A 44 -8.18 -8.49 10.05
C PHE A 44 -9.42 -9.18 9.48
N ILE A 45 -9.32 -9.79 8.31
CA ILE A 45 -10.43 -10.44 7.61
C ILE A 45 -10.43 -11.93 7.92
N ARG A 46 -11.51 -12.44 8.51
CA ARG A 46 -11.73 -13.88 8.72
C ARG A 46 -13.21 -14.21 8.71
N ASP A 47 -13.57 -15.42 8.28
CA ASP A 47 -14.96 -15.90 8.32
C ASP A 47 -15.60 -15.85 9.72
N SER A 48 -14.78 -16.11 10.74
CA SER A 48 -15.19 -16.07 12.14
C SER A 48 -15.00 -14.70 12.79
N GLY A 49 -14.53 -13.70 12.04
CA GLY A 49 -14.13 -12.38 12.50
C GLY A 49 -15.26 -11.36 12.37
N PRO A 50 -15.04 -10.14 12.91
CA PRO A 50 -15.99 -9.04 12.75
C PRO A 50 -16.10 -8.55 11.29
N TYR A 51 -15.06 -8.79 10.47
CA TYR A 51 -15.00 -8.44 9.06
C TYR A 51 -14.70 -9.69 8.24
N LYS A 52 -15.55 -9.97 7.26
CA LYS A 52 -15.46 -11.14 6.36
C LYS A 52 -14.88 -10.78 5.00
N THR A 53 -14.90 -9.51 4.63
CA THR A 53 -14.33 -9.01 3.37
C THR A 53 -13.56 -7.70 3.57
N ALA A 54 -12.77 -7.32 2.55
CA ALA A 54 -12.00 -6.09 2.59
C ALA A 54 -12.91 -4.86 2.44
N GLU A 55 -14.00 -5.04 1.71
CA GLU A 55 -15.07 -4.06 1.58
C GLU A 55 -15.72 -3.77 2.93
N GLU A 56 -16.01 -4.79 3.75
CA GLU A 56 -16.54 -4.60 5.11
C GLU A 56 -15.52 -3.95 6.03
N PHE A 57 -14.23 -4.27 5.90
CA PHE A 57 -13.18 -3.69 6.73
C PHE A 57 -12.92 -2.22 6.42
N TRP A 58 -13.06 -1.82 5.15
CA TRP A 58 -12.82 -0.44 4.69
C TRP A 58 -14.11 0.35 4.42
N ASP A 59 -15.27 -0.12 4.87
CA ASP A 59 -16.58 0.51 4.63
C ASP A 59 -16.85 0.83 3.14
N GLY A 60 -16.34 -0.01 2.24
CA GLY A 60 -16.45 0.16 0.79
C GLY A 60 -15.46 1.16 0.18
N GLU A 61 -14.58 1.80 0.97
CA GLU A 61 -13.52 2.69 0.47
C GLU A 61 -12.33 1.93 -0.16
N ILE A 62 -12.60 0.83 -0.87
CA ILE A 62 -11.56 0.13 -1.63
C ILE A 62 -11.24 0.91 -2.90
N ALA A 63 -9.95 1.01 -3.26
CA ALA A 63 -9.55 1.57 -4.55
C ALA A 63 -10.22 0.76 -5.66
N VAL A 64 -10.85 1.44 -6.63
CA VAL A 64 -11.61 0.83 -7.71
C VAL A 64 -10.76 -0.26 -8.40
N GLY A 65 -11.21 -1.51 -8.34
CA GLY A 65 -10.55 -2.66 -9.01
C GLY A 65 -9.93 -3.71 -8.09
N GLN A 66 -9.95 -3.54 -6.76
CA GLN A 66 -9.37 -4.52 -5.84
C GLN A 66 -10.28 -5.71 -5.45
N SER A 67 -11.50 -5.77 -5.98
CA SER A 67 -12.35 -6.96 -5.81
C SER A 67 -11.87 -8.07 -6.75
N SER A 68 -11.07 -8.98 -6.19
CA SER A 68 -10.70 -10.31 -6.71
C SER A 68 -9.85 -10.44 -8.00
N GLN A 69 -9.49 -9.37 -8.72
CA GLN A 69 -8.74 -9.49 -10.00
C GLN A 69 -7.31 -8.94 -10.01
N THR A 70 -6.84 -8.26 -8.98
CA THR A 70 -5.48 -7.65 -8.97
C THR A 70 -4.36 -8.65 -8.66
N ALA A 71 -4.63 -9.75 -7.95
CA ALA A 71 -3.65 -10.81 -7.71
C ALA A 71 -3.17 -11.49 -9.02
N ALA A 72 -4.08 -11.64 -9.98
CA ALA A 72 -3.78 -12.21 -11.29
C ALA A 72 -2.91 -11.29 -12.18
N LEU A 73 -3.00 -9.97 -12.00
CA LEU A 73 -2.26 -9.00 -12.81
C LEU A 73 -0.78 -8.85 -12.38
N LEU A 74 -0.46 -9.16 -11.13
CA LEU A 74 0.88 -8.99 -10.55
C LEU A 74 1.68 -10.29 -10.43
N GLY A 75 1.13 -11.44 -10.85
CA GLY A 75 1.85 -12.71 -10.88
C GLY A 75 2.29 -13.23 -9.51
N LEU A 76 1.75 -12.68 -8.43
CA LEU A 76 2.03 -13.13 -7.07
C LEU A 76 1.10 -14.30 -6.79
N ALA A 77 1.64 -15.53 -6.91
CA ALA A 77 0.91 -16.73 -6.57
C ALA A 77 0.42 -16.65 -5.10
N PRO A 78 -0.82 -17.05 -4.81
CA PRO A 78 -1.28 -17.16 -3.44
C PRO A 78 -0.39 -18.19 -2.74
N THR A 79 0.32 -17.76 -1.70
CA THR A 79 1.07 -18.67 -0.84
C THR A 79 0.07 -19.31 0.12
N ASN A 80 0.08 -20.66 0.13
CA ASN A 80 -0.71 -21.53 1.01
C ASN A 80 -0.59 -21.16 2.49
#